data_AF-A0A534TT40-F1
#
_entry.id   AF-A0A534TT40-F1
#
_cell.length_a   1.000
_cell.length_b   1.000
_cell.length_c   1.000
_cell.angle_alpha   90.00
_cell.angle_beta   90.00
_cell.angle_gamma   90.00
#
_symmetry.space_group_name_H-M   'P 1'
#
loop_
_entity.id
_entity.type
_entity.pdbx_description
1 polymer ?
#
loop_
_entity_poly.entity_id
_entity_poly.type
_entity_poly.pdbx_seq_one_letter_code
_entity_poly.pdbx_strand_id
1 'polypeptide(L)' 'MGITVCIAPVRTLEYPEGGGHLWEYLNWALGLRAIGCKVIWLEAVAPSSPPAGIRANIADLEVRLERY' A
#
# COMPACT_ATOMS: atom_id res chain seq x y z
N MET A 1 9.37 22.75 -1.27
CA MET A 1 8.40 21.88 -1.95
C MET A 1 9.05 20.52 -2.12
N GLY A 2 8.54 19.49 -1.43
CA GLY A 2 9.06 18.11 -1.56
C GLY A 2 8.41 17.39 -2.74
N ILE A 3 9.13 16.42 -3.32
CA ILE A 3 8.60 15.57 -4.40
C ILE A 3 7.45 14.72 -3.84
N THR A 4 6.34 14.65 -4.57
CA THR A 4 5.26 13.69 -4.28
C THR A 4 5.42 12.49 -5.19
N VAL A 5 5.50 11.29 -4.61
CA VAL A 5 5.62 10.02 -5.32
C VAL A 5 4.38 9.18 -5.05
N CYS A 6 3.72 8.72 -6.11
CA CYS A 6 2.65 7.74 -6.02
C CYS A 6 3.23 6.37 -6.34
N ILE A 7 3.18 5.45 -5.38
CA ILE A 7 3.49 4.04 -5.59
C ILE A 7 2.15 3.34 -5.84
N ALA A 8 2.08 2.55 -6.91
CA ALA A 8 0.91 1.76 -7.26
C ALA A 8 1.26 0.26 -7.21
N PRO A 9 1.19 -0.36 -6.02
CA PRO A 9 1.48 -1.77 -5.87
C PRO A 9 0.46 -2.66 -6.58
N VAL A 10 0.89 -3.87 -6.91
CA VAL A 10 0.01 -4.86 -7.54
C VAL A 10 -0.51 -5.80 -6.48
N ARG A 11 -1.81 -5.67 -6.16
CA ARG A 11 -2.59 -6.58 -5.30
C ARG A 11 -2.06 -6.72 -3.86
N THR A 12 -1.49 -5.69 -3.25
CA THR A 12 -1.11 -5.81 -1.82
C THR A 12 -2.33 -5.76 -0.90
N LEU A 13 -3.44 -5.21 -1.40
CA LEU A 13 -4.76 -5.25 -0.77
C LEU A 13 -5.46 -6.63 -0.87
N GLU A 14 -5.23 -7.37 -1.96
CA GLU A 14 -5.96 -8.62 -2.26
C GLU A 14 -5.15 -9.88 -1.99
N TYR A 15 -3.85 -9.75 -1.72
CA TYR A 15 -2.94 -10.87 -1.43
C TYR A 15 -2.09 -10.60 -0.18
N PRO A 16 -2.70 -10.58 1.02
CA PRO A 16 -2.01 -10.21 2.24
C PRO A 16 -0.95 -11.24 2.68
N GLU A 17 -1.09 -12.50 2.29
CA GLU A 17 -0.16 -13.59 2.65
C GLU A 17 1.17 -13.51 1.88
N GLY A 18 1.20 -12.78 0.76
CA GLY A 18 2.37 -12.55 -0.06
C GLY A 18 3.36 -11.56 0.57
N GLY A 19 3.94 -11.91 1.73
CA GLY A 19 4.79 -10.99 2.51
C GLY A 19 5.93 -10.34 1.69
N GLY A 20 6.55 -11.08 0.77
CA GLY A 20 7.58 -10.56 -0.13
C GLY A 20 7.08 -9.48 -1.09
N HIS A 21 5.84 -9.60 -1.57
CA HIS A 21 5.23 -8.60 -2.46
C HIS A 21 5.00 -7.28 -1.74
N LEU A 22 4.39 -7.31 -0.54
CA LEU A 22 4.21 -6.09 0.26
C LEU A 22 5.58 -5.47 0.61
N TRP A 23 6.53 -6.30 1.03
CA TRP A 23 7.85 -5.85 1.49
C TRP A 23 8.59 -5.04 0.41
N GLU A 24 8.55 -5.45 -0.86
CA GLU A 24 9.23 -4.72 -1.93
C GLU A 24 8.74 -3.27 -2.04
N TYR A 25 7.43 -3.05 -2.16
CA TYR A 25 6.84 -1.70 -2.25
C TYR A 25 7.04 -0.89 -0.97
N LEU A 26 7.00 -1.56 0.18
CA LEU A 26 7.25 -0.93 1.48
C LEU A 26 8.67 -0.37 1.57
N ASN A 27 9.68 -1.08 1.07
CA ASN A 27 11.06 -0.57 1.08
C ASN A 27 11.21 0.69 0.23
N TRP A 28 10.56 0.74 -0.94
CA TRP A 28 10.52 1.96 -1.75
C TRP A 28 9.81 3.11 -1.02
N ALA A 29 8.64 2.85 -0.44
CA ALA A 29 7.88 3.85 0.30
C ALA A 29 8.68 4.44 1.47
N LEU A 30 9.31 3.59 2.28
CA LEU A 30 10.11 4.00 3.44
C LEU A 30 11.36 4.77 3.03
N GLY A 31 12.09 4.29 2.01
CA GLY A 31 13.27 4.97 1.49
C GLY A 31 12.95 6.37 0.95
N LEU A 32 11.85 6.50 0.19
CA LEU A 32 11.38 7.78 -0.33
C LEU A 32 10.92 8.73 0.79
N ARG A 33 10.20 8.22 1.80
CA ARG A 33 9.83 9.01 2.98
C ARG A 33 11.07 9.51 3.74
N ALA A 34 12.09 8.67 3.88
CA ALA A 34 13.32 9.02 4.60
C ALA A 34 14.10 10.16 3.94
N ILE A 35 13.99 10.34 2.62
CA ILE A 35 14.61 11.46 1.88
C ILE A 35 13.66 12.66 1.72
N GLY A 36 12.52 12.69 2.42
CA GLY A 36 11.61 13.83 2.45
C GLY A 36 10.56 13.86 1.34
N CYS A 37 10.34 12.76 0.61
CA CYS A 37 9.23 12.67 -0.34
C CYS A 37 7.89 12.49 0.39
N LYS A 38 6.83 13.09 -0.15
CA LYS A 38 5.45 12.73 0.18
C LYS A 38 5.09 11.47 -0.61
N VAL A 39 4.83 10.37 0.07
CA VAL A 39 4.48 9.10 -0.57
C VAL A 39 2.97 8.88 -0.50
N ILE A 40 2.37 8.52 -1.63
CA ILE A 40 0.97 8.07 -1.75
C ILE A 40 1.00 6.59 -2.11
N TRP A 41 0.27 5.77 -1.35
CA TRP A 41 0.05 4.36 -1.66
C TRP A 41 -1.29 4.22 -2.37
N LEU A 42 -1.28 3.70 -3.61
CA LEU A 42 -2.46 3.57 -4.44
C LEU A 42 -2.72 2.10 -4.79
N GLU A 43 -3.82 1.55 -4.29
CA GLU A 43 -4.28 0.20 -4.62
C GLU A 43 -5.37 0.22 -5.69
N ALA A 44 -5.31 -0.74 -6.61
CA ALA A 44 -6.41 -1.03 -7.51
C ALA A 44 -7.37 -2.02 -6.86
N VAL A 45 -8.67 -1.80 -7.04
CA VAL A 45 -9.73 -2.72 -6.61
C VAL A 45 -10.51 -3.21 -7.82
N ALA A 46 -10.84 -4.51 -7.87
CA ALA A 46 -11.67 -5.01 -8.94
C ALA A 46 -13.10 -4.44 -8.84
N PRO A 47 -13.73 -4.01 -9.96
CA PRO A 47 -15.10 -3.49 -9.94
C PRO A 47 -16.15 -4.48 -9.41
N SER A 48 -15.87 -5.78 -9.51
CA SER A 48 -16.73 -6.86 -9.02
C SER A 48 -16.52 -7.19 -7.54
N SER A 49 -15.50 -6.62 -6.89
CA SER A 49 -15.18 -6.92 -5.49
C SER A 49 -16.25 -6.32 -4.55
N PRO A 50 -16.81 -7.12 -3.60
CA PRO A 50 -17.80 -6.61 -2.66
C PRO A 50 -17.26 -5.45 -1.81
N PRO A 51 -17.98 -4.32 -1.68
CA PRO A 51 -17.50 -3.17 -0.92
C PRO A 51 -17.12 -3.47 0.54
N ALA A 52 -17.80 -4.43 1.17
CA ALA A 52 -17.47 -4.86 2.53
C ALA A 52 -16.12 -5.57 2.60
N GLY A 53 -15.80 -6.42 1.62
CA GLY A 53 -14.50 -7.11 1.53
C GLY A 53 -13.36 -6.12 1.28
N ILE A 54 -13.58 -5.15 0.37
CA ILE A 54 -12.62 -4.07 0.11
C ILE A 54 -12.33 -3.30 1.41
N ARG A 55 -13.35 -2.89 2.16
CA ARG A 55 -13.15 -2.16 3.43
C ARG A 55 -12.40 -2.98 4.47
N ALA A 56 -12.67 -4.27 4.58
CA ALA A 56 -11.95 -5.15 5.50
C ALA A 56 -10.46 -5.25 5.12
N ASN A 57 -10.17 -5.40 3.84
CA ASN A 57 -8.79 -5.46 3.35
C ASN A 57 -8.05 -4.12 3.52
N ILE A 58 -8.75 -2.99 3.32
CA ILE A 58 -8.17 -1.66 3.57
C ILE A 58 -7.77 -1.54 5.05
N ALA A 59 -8.66 -1.91 5.97
CA ALA A 59 -8.38 -1.86 7.40
C ALA A 59 -7.19 -2.76 7.78
N ASP A 60 -7.10 -3.97 7.21
CA ASP A 60 -5.96 -4.86 7.46
C ASP A 60 -4.64 -4.27 6.91
N LEU A 61 -4.66 -3.73 5.68
CA LEU A 61 -3.49 -3.09 5.08
C LEU A 61 -3.05 -1.86 5.88
N GLU A 62 -3.99 -1.02 6.34
CA GLU A 62 -3.69 0.12 7.21
C GLU A 62 -2.96 -0.31 8.48
N VAL A 63 -3.48 -1.31 9.21
CA VAL A 63 -2.84 -1.85 10.42
C VAL A 63 -1.42 -2.36 10.14
N ARG A 64 -1.21 -3.02 9.00
CA ARG A 64 0.11 -3.53 8.60
C ARG A 64 1.09 -2.40 8.27
N LEU A 65 0.61 -1.34 7.62
CA LEU A 65 1.43 -0.18 7.26
C LEU A 65 1.74 0.72 8.46
N GLU A 66 0.84 0.86 9.44
CA GLU A 66 1.05 1.64 10.67
C GLU A 66 2.26 1.17 11.50
N ARG A 67 2.68 -0.09 11.32
CA ARG A 67 3.88 -0.64 11.97
C ARG A 67 5.18 0.04 11.50
N TYR A 68 5.18 0.75 10.36
CA TYR A 68 6.37 1.24 9.66
C TYR A 68 6.37 2.76 9.37
#